data_AF-A0A6N8HX25-F1
#
_entry.id   AF-A0A6N8HX25-F1
#
_cell.length_a   1.000
_cell.length_b   1.000
_cell.length_c   1.000
_cell.angle_alpha   90.00
_cell.angle_beta   90.00
_cell.angle_gamma   90.00
#
_symmetry.space_group_name_H-M   'P 1'
#
loop_
_entity.id
_entity.type
_entity.pdbx_description
1 polymer ?
#
loop_
_entity_poly.entity_id
_entity_poly.type
_entity_poly.pdbx_seq_one_letter_code
_entity_poly.pdbx_strand_id
1 'polypeptide(L)'
;MEDEALIQRIKSGDTTALEQLIQKYYEYVYSYCYRKIGNQDDAQDITQEVFLHFCRNFDNYVQRSKVKTYLYTIAHNLCINAMQVKKPISLEDVEMENYTYKNTMGNQIETTDPVKLALNELPDEQKEVILLRFYHDFK
;
A
#
# COMPACT_ATOMS: atom_id res chain seq x y z
N MET A 1 -5.11 -11.66 -18.99
CA MET A 1 -4.31 -12.61 -19.78
C MET A 1 -2.99 -12.95 -19.10
N GLU A 2 -1.99 -12.07 -19.02
CA GLU A 2 -0.70 -12.42 -18.39
C GLU A 2 -0.82 -12.74 -16.88
N ASP A 3 -1.47 -11.86 -16.11
CA ASP A 3 -1.65 -12.08 -14.66
C ASP A 3 -2.49 -13.31 -14.36
N GLU A 4 -3.47 -13.61 -15.21
CA GLU A 4 -4.38 -14.73 -15.02
C GLU A 4 -3.63 -16.07 -15.21
N ALA A 5 -2.74 -16.13 -16.20
CA ALA A 5 -1.87 -17.27 -16.39
C ALA A 5 -0.89 -17.45 -15.22
N LEU A 6 -0.33 -16.35 -14.70
CA LEU A 6 0.51 -16.39 -13.49
C LEU A 6 -0.30 -16.88 -12.28
N ILE A 7 -1.51 -16.37 -12.05
CA ILE A 7 -2.38 -16.82 -10.95
C ILE A 7 -2.66 -18.32 -11.01
N GLN A 8 -2.99 -18.86 -12.19
CA GLN A 8 -3.26 -20.29 -12.33
C GLN A 8 -2.04 -21.15 -12.02
N ARG A 9 -0.85 -20.71 -12.46
CA ARG A 9 0.41 -21.40 -12.15
C ARG A 9 0.72 -21.35 -10.65
N ILE A 10 0.53 -20.20 -10.00
CA ILE A 10 0.73 -20.07 -8.55
C ILE A 10 -0.23 -21.02 -7.80
N LYS A 11 -1.50 -21.13 -8.23
CA LYS A 11 -2.47 -22.09 -7.65
C LYS A 11 -2.06 -23.55 -7.82
N SER A 12 -1.26 -23.87 -8.84
CA SER A 12 -0.66 -25.20 -9.01
C SER A 12 0.63 -25.43 -8.20
N GLY A 13 1.06 -24.45 -7.39
CA GLY A 13 2.26 -24.53 -6.55
C GLY A 13 3.55 -24.03 -7.23
N ASP A 14 3.44 -23.38 -8.39
CA ASP A 14 4.60 -22.82 -9.10
C ASP A 14 5.10 -21.54 -8.42
N THR A 15 6.18 -21.67 -7.64
CA THR A 15 6.81 -20.55 -6.93
C THR A 15 7.50 -19.56 -7.86
N THR A 16 7.93 -19.98 -9.04
CA THR A 16 8.53 -19.08 -10.04
C THR A 16 7.48 -18.13 -10.62
N ALA A 17 6.25 -18.59 -10.80
CA ALA A 17 5.14 -17.73 -11.20
C ALA A 17 4.80 -16.67 -10.13
N LEU A 18 4.97 -17.02 -8.85
CA LEU A 18 4.79 -16.08 -7.74
C LEU A 18 5.88 -15.00 -7.74
N GLU A 19 7.14 -15.39 -7.92
CA GLU A 19 8.27 -14.46 -8.02
C GLU A 19 8.09 -13.47 -9.18
N GLN A 20 7.67 -13.96 -10.35
CA GLN A 20 7.38 -13.12 -11.51
C GLN A 20 6.27 -12.09 -11.21
N LEU A 21 5.22 -12.51 -10.49
CA LEU A 21 4.13 -11.62 -10.10
C LEU A 21 4.62 -10.55 -9.11
N ILE A 22 5.41 -10.95 -8.09
CA ILE A 22 5.99 -10.00 -7.13
C ILE A 22 6.88 -9.01 -7.86
N GLN A 23 7.82 -9.47 -8.68
CA GLN A 23 8.74 -8.61 -9.42
C GLN A 23 8.01 -7.60 -10.32
N LYS A 24 6.92 -8.05 -10.97
CA LYS A 24 6.08 -7.18 -11.80
C LYS A 24 5.40 -6.05 -11.01
N TYR A 25 4.98 -6.32 -9.78
CA TYR A 25 4.19 -5.39 -8.97
C TYR A 25 4.99 -4.62 -7.91
N TYR A 26 6.21 -5.03 -7.61
CA TYR A 26 7.00 -4.51 -6.50
C TYR A 26 7.17 -2.99 -6.56
N GLU A 27 7.70 -2.47 -7.67
CA GLU A 27 7.93 -1.04 -7.90
C GLU A 27 6.64 -0.20 -7.76
N TYR A 28 5.52 -0.75 -8.21
CA TYR A 28 4.21 -0.07 -8.15
C TYR A 28 3.67 0.03 -6.72
N VAL A 29 3.84 -1.02 -5.92
CA VAL A 29 3.44 -1.04 -4.51
C VAL A 29 4.39 -0.17 -3.68
N TYR A 30 5.71 -0.31 -3.89
CA TYR A 30 6.71 0.51 -3.22
C TYR A 30 6.50 2.00 -3.48
N SER A 31 6.32 2.39 -4.74
CA SER A 31 6.06 3.79 -5.12
C SER A 31 4.82 4.35 -4.43
N TYR A 32 3.76 3.53 -4.29
CA TYR A 32 2.55 3.92 -3.58
C TYR A 32 2.81 4.12 -2.09
N CYS A 33 3.41 3.13 -1.43
CA CYS A 33 3.75 3.19 -0.01
C CYS A 33 4.65 4.39 0.30
N TYR A 34 5.67 4.63 -0.54
CA TYR A 34 6.59 5.76 -0.38
C TYR A 34 5.90 7.12 -0.53
N ARG A 35 5.02 7.28 -1.52
CA ARG A 35 4.26 8.54 -1.70
C ARG A 35 3.25 8.77 -0.57
N LYS A 36 2.73 7.69 0.01
CA LYS A 36 1.76 7.73 1.08
C LYS A 36 2.41 8.03 2.43
N ILE A 37 3.50 7.35 2.79
CA ILE A 37 4.20 7.42 4.08
C ILE A 37 5.31 8.48 4.10
N GLY A 38 6.02 8.66 2.98
CA GLY A 38 7.08 9.65 2.84
C GLY A 38 8.44 9.26 3.43
N ASN A 39 8.54 8.18 4.21
CA ASN A 39 9.78 7.59 4.70
C ASN A 39 10.14 6.35 3.87
N GLN A 40 11.42 6.23 3.49
CA GLN A 40 11.90 5.15 2.61
C GLN A 40 11.91 3.79 3.30
N ASP A 41 12.43 3.72 4.53
CA ASP A 41 12.56 2.46 5.28
C ASP A 41 11.18 1.89 5.61
N ASP A 42 10.28 2.73 6.13
CA ASP A 42 8.89 2.33 6.42
C ASP A 42 8.18 1.87 5.13
N ALA A 43 8.38 2.55 4.01
CA ALA A 43 7.75 2.18 2.75
C ALA A 43 8.27 0.83 2.23
N GLN A 44 9.56 0.54 2.41
CA GLN A 44 10.14 -0.75 2.07
C GLN A 44 9.56 -1.86 2.95
N ASP A 45 9.48 -1.65 4.26
CA ASP A 45 8.93 -2.63 5.20
C ASP A 45 7.45 -2.92 4.94
N ILE A 46 6.65 -1.87 4.73
CA ILE A 46 5.23 -2.02 4.39
C ILE A 46 5.08 -2.76 3.07
N THR A 47 5.91 -2.46 2.06
CA THR A 47 5.87 -3.17 0.78
C THR A 47 6.14 -4.66 0.94
N GLN A 48 7.12 -5.03 1.76
CA GLN A 48 7.38 -6.44 2.06
C GLN A 48 6.17 -7.09 2.74
N GLU A 49 5.57 -6.42 3.73
CA GLU A 49 4.39 -6.94 4.42
C GLU A 49 3.18 -7.09 3.49
N VAL A 50 3.01 -6.20 2.49
CA VAL A 50 1.98 -6.35 1.45
C VAL A 50 2.13 -7.68 0.72
N PHE A 51 3.34 -8.00 0.26
CA PHE A 51 3.58 -9.24 -0.49
C PHE A 51 3.54 -10.47 0.41
N LEU A 52 3.99 -10.39 1.67
CA LEU A 52 3.82 -11.47 2.64
C LEU A 52 2.35 -11.75 2.91
N HIS A 53 1.54 -10.71 3.12
CA HIS A 53 0.09 -10.82 3.28
C HIS A 53 -0.56 -11.42 2.04
N PHE A 54 -0.15 -10.99 0.84
CA PHE A 54 -0.62 -11.55 -0.42
C PHE A 54 -0.31 -13.05 -0.53
N CYS A 55 0.93 -13.47 -0.25
CA CYS A 55 1.33 -14.88 -0.28
C CYS A 55 0.54 -15.74 0.72
N ARG A 56 0.40 -15.27 1.96
CA ARG A 56 -0.33 -15.99 3.03
C ARG A 56 -1.82 -16.15 2.72
N ASN A 57 -2.42 -15.19 2.02
CA ASN A 57 -3.84 -15.18 1.70
C ASN A 57 -4.13 -15.50 0.23
N PHE A 58 -3.14 -16.00 -0.52
CA PHE A 58 -3.28 -16.22 -1.95
C PHE A 58 -4.35 -17.26 -2.27
N ASP A 59 -4.49 -18.29 -1.44
CA ASP A 59 -5.53 -19.32 -1.63
C ASP A 59 -6.95 -18.74 -1.56
N ASN A 60 -7.14 -17.68 -0.77
CA ASN A 60 -8.40 -16.95 -0.65
C ASN A 60 -8.60 -15.90 -1.75
N TYR A 61 -7.59 -15.66 -2.59
CA TYR A 61 -7.70 -14.72 -3.69
C TYR A 61 -8.65 -15.26 -4.76
N VAL A 62 -9.83 -14.62 -4.80
CA VAL A 62 -10.80 -14.82 -5.86
C VAL A 62 -10.52 -13.80 -6.96
N GLN A 63 -10.41 -14.25 -8.21
CA GLN A 63 -10.14 -13.44 -9.41
C GLN A 63 -11.31 -12.48 -9.78
N ARG A 64 -12.08 -12.01 -8.80
CA ARG A 64 -13.15 -11.02 -8.93
C ARG A 64 -12.60 -9.60 -9.08
N SER A 65 -11.40 -9.33 -8.59
CA SER A 65 -10.68 -8.08 -8.77
C SER A 65 -9.36 -8.33 -9.52
N LYS A 66 -8.78 -7.27 -10.10
CA LYS A 66 -7.43 -7.36 -10.69
C LYS A 66 -6.40 -7.48 -9.57
N VAL A 67 -5.32 -8.24 -9.79
CA VAL A 67 -4.20 -8.40 -8.83
C VAL A 67 -3.72 -7.05 -8.33
N LYS A 68 -3.51 -6.11 -9.26
CA LYS A 68 -3.12 -4.73 -8.98
C LYS A 68 -4.05 -4.08 -7.95
N THR A 69 -5.38 -4.18 -8.12
CA THR A 69 -6.37 -3.63 -7.19
C THR A 69 -6.25 -4.24 -5.80
N TYR A 70 -6.11 -5.56 -5.72
CA TYR A 70 -6.01 -6.27 -4.45
C TYR A 70 -4.74 -5.90 -3.68
N LEU A 71 -3.60 -5.79 -4.37
CA LEU A 71 -2.35 -5.34 -3.77
C LEU A 71 -2.48 -3.91 -3.22
N TYR A 72 -3.15 -3.01 -3.92
CA TYR A 72 -3.38 -1.66 -3.41
C TYR A 72 -4.31 -1.61 -2.20
N THR A 73 -5.33 -2.48 -2.13
CA THR A 73 -6.16 -2.58 -0.92
C THR A 73 -5.33 -2.97 0.29
N ILE A 74 -4.44 -3.96 0.16
CA ILE A 74 -3.54 -4.37 1.25
C ILE A 74 -2.58 -3.23 1.60
N ALA A 75 -1.93 -2.62 0.60
CA ALA A 75 -0.98 -1.53 0.79
C ALA A 75 -1.60 -0.31 1.47
N HIS A 76 -2.81 0.06 1.05
CA HIS A 76 -3.58 1.15 1.65
C HIS A 76 -3.80 0.91 3.14
N ASN A 77 -4.32 -0.27 3.50
CA ASN A 77 -4.62 -0.63 4.88
C ASN A 77 -3.35 -0.63 5.75
N LEU A 78 -2.26 -1.22 5.27
CA LEU A 78 -1.00 -1.25 6.00
C LEU A 78 -0.37 0.13 6.17
N CYS A 79 -0.43 0.98 5.13
CA CYS A 79 0.02 2.37 5.24
C CYS A 79 -0.79 3.16 6.28
N ILE A 80 -2.12 3.00 6.29
CA ILE A 80 -2.97 3.64 7.29
C ILE A 80 -2.58 3.18 8.70
N ASN A 81 -2.43 1.88 8.92
CA ASN A 81 -2.07 1.32 10.21
C ASN A 81 -0.70 1.83 10.69
N ALA A 82 0.30 1.89 9.81
CA ALA A 82 1.64 2.37 10.14
C ALA A 82 1.63 3.85 10.59
N MET A 83 0.78 4.68 9.97
CA MET A 83 0.60 6.08 10.40
C MET A 83 -0.13 6.22 11.73
N GLN A 84 -0.99 5.27 12.10
CA GLN A 84 -1.70 5.27 13.38
C GLN A 84 -0.75 4.97 14.56
N VAL A 85 0.13 3.96 14.43
CA VAL A 85 1.05 3.52 15.49
C VAL A 85 2.08 4.59 15.86
N LYS A 86 2.43 5.49 14.94
CA LYS A 86 3.38 6.59 15.19
C LYS A 86 2.80 7.76 15.98
N LYS A 87 1.49 7.80 16.22
CA LYS A 87 0.90 8.76 17.17
C LYS A 87 1.15 8.24 18.60
N PRO A 88 1.67 9.03 19.55
CA PRO A 88 1.72 8.61 20.94
C PRO A 88 0.26 8.43 21.43
N ILE A 89 -0.16 7.18 21.57
CA ILE A 89 -1.49 6.82 22.06
C ILE A 89 -1.52 7.15 23.56
N SER A 90 -2.36 8.10 23.96
CA SER A 90 -2.77 8.20 25.38
C SER A 90 -3.61 6.97 25.70
N LEU A 91 -3.38 6.35 26.87
CA LEU A 91 -3.96 5.06 27.28
C LEU A 91 -5.50 5.06 27.48
N GLU A 92 -6.19 6.16 27.15
CA GLU A 92 -7.60 6.38 27.48
C GLU A 92 -8.57 6.18 26.29
N ASP A 93 -8.08 6.01 25.05
CA ASP A 93 -8.93 6.00 23.85
C ASP A 93 -9.18 4.61 23.22
N VAL A 94 -9.02 3.51 23.97
CA VAL A 94 -9.30 2.16 23.44
C VAL A 94 -10.79 1.83 23.52
N GLU A 95 -11.59 2.50 22.69
CA GLU A 95 -12.91 2.00 22.26
C GLU A 95 -12.91 1.88 20.73
N MET A 96 -13.21 0.66 20.26
CA MET A 96 -13.33 0.37 18.83
C MET A 96 -14.47 1.20 18.23
N GLU A 97 -14.22 1.69 17.01
CA GLU A 97 -15.13 2.31 16.05
C GLU A 97 -15.12 3.86 16.00
N ASN A 98 -14.84 4.36 14.78
CA ASN A 98 -14.92 5.75 14.28
C ASN A 98 -13.70 6.65 14.45
N TYR A 99 -12.67 6.43 13.63
CA TYR A 99 -11.55 7.37 13.49
C TYR A 99 -11.87 8.49 12.50
N THR A 100 -12.19 9.67 13.05
CA THR A 100 -12.19 10.95 12.32
C THR A 100 -10.76 11.49 12.30
N TYR A 101 -10.18 11.66 11.13
CA TYR A 101 -8.74 11.95 10.97
C TYR A 101 -8.44 13.46 11.03
N LYS A 102 -7.60 13.86 11.99
CA LYS A 102 -6.77 15.06 11.90
C LYS A 102 -5.30 14.67 11.81
N ASN A 103 -4.65 15.33 10.86
CA ASN A 103 -3.30 15.14 10.37
C ASN A 103 -2.26 15.64 11.39
N THR A 104 -1.13 14.94 11.58
CA THR A 104 0.20 15.56 11.84
C THR A 104 1.33 14.53 12.06
N MET A 105 2.38 14.76 11.26
CA MET A 105 3.83 14.73 11.53
C MET A 105 4.64 13.42 11.57
N GLY A 106 5.58 13.36 10.62
CA GLY A 106 6.86 12.64 10.71
C GLY A 106 7.86 13.20 9.69
N ASN A 107 8.70 14.18 10.09
CA ASN A 107 9.99 14.45 9.44
C ASN A 107 10.92 13.26 9.76
N GLN A 108 11.79 12.72 8.90
CA GLN A 108 12.82 13.35 8.08
C GLN A 108 13.20 12.44 6.89
N ILE A 109 13.29 13.02 5.69
CA ILE A 109 14.47 13.14 4.81
C ILE A 109 14.01 14.03 3.65
N GLU A 110 14.67 15.18 3.52
CA GLU A 110 14.50 16.15 2.46
C GLU A 110 14.83 15.51 1.11
N THR A 111 13.79 15.16 0.37
CA THR A 111 13.75 15.56 -1.03
C THR A 111 12.72 16.66 -1.10
N THR A 112 13.14 17.85 -1.51
CA THR A 112 12.26 18.95 -1.89
C THR A 112 11.57 18.56 -3.20
N ASP A 113 10.87 17.43 -3.21
CA ASP A 113 9.97 17.07 -4.29
C ASP A 113 8.74 17.97 -4.10
N PRO A 114 8.59 19.01 -4.94
CA PRO A 114 7.47 19.94 -4.82
C PRO A 114 6.13 19.20 -4.95
N VAL A 115 6.12 18.06 -5.64
CA VAL A 115 4.93 17.22 -5.76
C VAL A 115 4.60 16.53 -4.44
N LYS A 116 5.60 16.04 -3.71
CA LYS A 116 5.40 15.44 -2.37
C LYS A 116 4.86 16.47 -1.37
N LEU A 117 5.39 17.69 -1.41
CA LEU A 117 4.92 18.78 -0.56
C LEU A 117 3.46 19.14 -0.88
N ALA A 118 3.14 19.34 -2.16
CA ALA A 118 1.77 19.64 -2.59
C ALA A 118 0.78 18.51 -2.26
N LEU A 119 1.21 17.24 -2.35
CA LEU A 119 0.37 16.09 -1.99
C LEU A 119 0.07 16.01 -0.49
N ASN A 120 0.95 16.53 0.37
CA ASN A 120 0.76 16.52 1.82
C ASN A 120 -0.16 17.65 2.32
N GLU A 121 -0.41 18.68 1.50
CA GLU A 121 -1.37 19.74 1.81
C GLU A 121 -2.83 19.30 1.61
N LEU A 122 -3.04 18.15 0.96
CA LEU A 122 -4.36 17.61 0.67
C LEU A 122 -4.89 16.73 1.82
N PRO A 123 -6.21 16.73 2.04
CA PRO A 123 -6.86 15.70 2.86
C PRO A 123 -6.55 14.29 2.33
N ASP A 124 -6.40 13.32 3.23
CA ASP A 124 -5.97 11.95 2.89
C ASP A 124 -6.84 11.27 1.82
N GLU A 125 -8.16 11.50 1.86
CA GLU A 125 -9.09 10.96 0.86
C GLU A 125 -8.82 11.52 -0.55
N GLN A 126 -8.49 12.81 -0.66
CA GLN A 126 -8.19 13.45 -1.95
C GLN A 126 -6.81 13.05 -2.46
N LYS A 127 -5.83 12.95 -1.55
CA LYS A 127 -4.50 12.44 -1.85
C LYS A 127 -4.56 11.01 -2.41
N GLU A 128 -5.38 10.15 -1.82
CA GLU A 128 -5.58 8.77 -2.28
C GLU A 128 -6.08 8.71 -3.72
N VAL A 129 -7.13 9.48 -4.05
CA VAL A 129 -7.69 9.54 -5.40
C VAL A 129 -6.64 9.99 -6.42
N ILE A 130 -5.85 11.01 -6.09
CA ILE A 130 -4.80 11.51 -6.97
C ILE A 130 -3.70 10.47 -7.19
N LEU A 131 -3.24 9.81 -6.12
CA LEU A 131 -2.22 8.76 -6.23
C LEU A 131 -2.68 7.60 -7.12
N LEU A 132 -3.89 7.10 -6.89
CA LEU A 132 -4.44 6.00 -7.68
C LEU A 132 -4.64 6.41 -9.14
N ARG A 133 -5.21 7.60 -9.40
CA ARG A 133 -5.53 8.06 -10.74
C ARG A 133 -4.31 8.42 -11.57
N PHE A 134 -3.40 9.23 -11.03
CA PHE A 134 -2.32 9.86 -11.81
C PHE A 134 -1.01 9.09 -11.78
N TYR A 135 -0.73 8.33 -10.71
CA TYR A 135 0.53 7.58 -10.59
C TYR A 135 0.39 6.08 -10.86
N HIS A 136 -0.83 5.55 -10.75
CA HIS A 136 -1.07 4.12 -10.89
C HIS A 136 -2.08 3.77 -12.00
N ASP A 137 -2.47 4.75 -12.81
CA ASP A 137 -3.35 4.62 -13.97
C ASP A 137 -4.67 3.88 -13.66
N PHE A 138 -5.19 4.04 -12.44
CA PHE A 138 -6.50 3.49 -12.11
C PHE A 138 -7.59 4.28 -12.85
N LYS A 139 -8.35 3.55 -13.68
CA LYS A 139 -9.44 4.09 -14.47
C LYS A 139 -10.77 4.06 -13.74
#